data_AF-A0A0F5FTF1-F1
#
_entry.id   AF-A0A0F5FTF1-F1
#
_cell.length_a   1.000
_cell.length_b   1.000
_cell.length_c   1.000
_cell.angle_alpha   90.00
_cell.angle_beta   90.00
_cell.angle_gamma   90.00
#
_symmetry.space_group_name_H-M   'P 1'
#
loop_
_entity.id
_entity.type
_entity.pdbx_description
1 polymer ?
#
loop_
_entity_poly.entity_id
_entity_poly.type
_entity_poly.pdbx_seq_one_letter_code
_entity_poly.pdbx_strand_id
1 'polypeptide(L)'
;MGVQDRMKRYRQSGGAAGLVRVEVLVPASARPHVLAYAASIRKKHRDDRNELRKRIDQAVEDYGVRVLDNVDLSRLSDVSERARVVGKALMERGNARAFVIGRQLLELAG
;
A
#
# COMPACT_ATOMS: atom_id res chain seq x y z
N MET A 1 -24.87 7.86 9.23
CA MET A 1 -23.48 7.91 8.71
C MET A 1 -23.44 8.90 7.56
N GLY A 2 -22.81 10.06 7.72
CA GLY A 2 -22.91 11.15 6.75
C GLY A 2 -22.11 10.91 5.46
N VAL A 3 -22.44 11.64 4.39
CA VAL A 3 -21.69 11.61 3.11
C VAL A 3 -20.22 11.98 3.34
N GLN A 4 -19.96 12.95 4.22
CA GLN A 4 -18.60 13.38 4.57
C GLN A 4 -17.79 12.28 5.26
N ASP A 5 -18.39 11.54 6.21
CA ASP A 5 -17.72 10.41 6.88
C ASP A 5 -17.36 9.30 5.91
N ARG A 6 -18.25 9.03 4.93
CA ARG A 6 -18.02 8.03 3.88
C ARG A 6 -16.87 8.46 2.97
N MET A 7 -16.82 9.72 2.58
CA MET A 7 -15.71 10.26 1.78
C MET A 7 -14.39 10.29 2.56
N LYS A 8 -14.43 10.56 3.87
CA LYS A 8 -13.24 10.52 4.73
C LYS A 8 -12.68 9.10 4.82
N ARG A 9 -13.54 8.09 5.10
CA ARG A 9 -13.14 6.67 5.09
C ARG A 9 -12.63 6.23 3.72
N TYR A 10 -13.31 6.59 2.64
CA TYR A 10 -12.86 6.22 1.29
C TYR A 10 -11.46 6.77 0.95
N ARG A 11 -11.10 7.93 1.49
CA ARG A 11 -9.76 8.55 1.37
C ARG A 11 -8.73 7.99 2.36
N GLN A 12 -9.12 7.58 3.55
CA GLN A 12 -8.19 7.09 4.57
C GLN A 12 -7.89 5.60 4.41
N SER A 13 -8.90 4.80 4.09
CA SER A 13 -8.81 3.34 4.08
C SER A 13 -9.47 2.67 2.87
N GLY A 14 -10.09 3.46 1.98
CA GLY A 14 -10.78 2.95 0.79
C GLY A 14 -9.94 3.04 -0.48
N GLY A 15 -10.60 2.93 -1.63
CA GLY A 15 -9.95 2.90 -2.94
C GLY A 15 -9.23 4.19 -3.38
N ALA A 16 -9.29 5.25 -2.56
CA ALA A 16 -8.51 6.47 -2.74
C ALA A 16 -7.43 6.67 -1.68
N ALA A 17 -7.19 5.69 -0.80
CA ALA A 17 -6.11 5.75 0.18
C ALA A 17 -4.74 5.79 -0.51
N GLY A 18 -3.94 6.80 -0.15
CA GLY A 18 -2.64 7.07 -0.79
C GLY A 18 -2.73 7.72 -2.17
N LEU A 19 -3.92 8.15 -2.63
CA LEU A 19 -4.08 8.90 -3.87
C LEU A 19 -4.31 10.39 -3.61
N VAL A 20 -3.74 11.23 -4.45
CA VAL A 20 -3.93 12.69 -4.41
C VAL A 20 -5.16 13.08 -5.23
N ARG A 21 -5.98 13.98 -4.69
CA ARG A 21 -7.09 14.58 -5.45
C ARG A 21 -6.52 15.59 -6.44
N VAL A 22 -6.88 15.42 -7.71
CA VAL A 22 -6.54 16.36 -8.78
C VAL A 22 -7.83 16.85 -9.42
N GLU A 23 -7.91 18.16 -9.67
CA GLU A 23 -9.02 18.80 -10.37
C GLU A 23 -8.52 19.34 -11.71
N VAL A 24 -9.21 19.00 -12.79
CA VAL A 24 -8.81 19.37 -14.15
C VAL A 24 -10.04 19.80 -14.95
N LEU A 25 -9.87 20.84 -15.77
CA LEU A 25 -10.85 21.24 -16.77
C LEU A 25 -10.68 20.36 -18.00
N VAL A 26 -11.79 19.75 -18.45
CA VAL A 26 -11.82 18.88 -19.62
C VAL A 26 -13.00 19.25 -20.52
N PRO A 27 -12.86 19.17 -21.84
CA PRO A 27 -14.00 19.26 -22.75
C PRO A 27 -15.07 18.23 -22.39
N ALA A 28 -16.35 18.58 -22.54
CA ALA A 28 -17.46 17.70 -22.18
C ALA A 28 -17.38 16.34 -22.90
N SER A 29 -16.92 16.33 -24.16
CA SER A 29 -16.70 15.12 -24.96
C SER A 29 -15.60 14.20 -24.41
N ALA A 30 -14.59 14.75 -23.72
CA ALA A 30 -13.46 14.00 -23.18
C ALA A 30 -13.72 13.44 -21.76
N ARG A 31 -14.77 13.93 -21.07
CA ARG A 31 -15.09 13.53 -19.69
C ARG A 31 -15.19 12.00 -19.49
N PRO A 32 -15.85 11.22 -20.36
CA PRO A 32 -15.96 9.77 -20.17
C PRO A 32 -14.60 9.06 -20.19
N HIS A 33 -13.69 9.49 -21.08
CA HIS A 33 -12.35 8.93 -21.20
C HIS A 33 -11.50 9.21 -19.95
N VAL A 34 -11.55 10.43 -19.43
CA VAL A 34 -10.83 10.80 -18.20
C VAL A 34 -11.35 9.99 -17.01
N LEU A 35 -12.66 9.79 -16.90
CA LEU A 35 -13.25 8.98 -15.83
C LEU A 35 -12.85 7.51 -15.93
N ALA A 36 -12.84 6.94 -17.13
CA ALA A 36 -12.41 5.56 -17.37
C ALA A 36 -10.92 5.37 -17.03
N TYR A 37 -10.06 6.30 -17.45
CA TYR A 37 -8.64 6.28 -17.12
C TYR A 37 -8.39 6.44 -15.61
N ALA A 38 -9.08 7.38 -14.95
CA ALA A 38 -8.99 7.52 -13.50
C ALA A 38 -9.51 6.28 -12.75
N ALA A 39 -10.47 5.54 -13.32
CA ALA A 39 -10.93 4.28 -12.77
C ALA A 39 -9.88 3.16 -12.92
N SER A 40 -9.18 3.08 -14.06
CA SER A 40 -8.12 2.09 -14.27
C SER A 40 -6.93 2.33 -13.34
N ILE A 41 -6.50 3.58 -13.16
CA ILE A 41 -5.45 3.95 -12.18
C ILE A 41 -5.84 3.51 -10.77
N ARG A 42 -7.06 3.85 -10.34
CA ARG A 42 -7.55 3.44 -9.01
C ARG A 42 -7.63 1.93 -8.84
N LYS A 43 -7.96 1.19 -9.90
CA LYS A 43 -7.98 -0.28 -9.87
C LYS A 43 -6.57 -0.82 -9.70
N LYS A 44 -5.64 -0.41 -10.56
CA LYS A 44 -4.24 -0.82 -10.50
C LYS A 44 -3.63 -0.54 -9.12
N HIS A 45 -3.82 0.67 -8.58
CA HIS A 45 -3.34 1.03 -7.24
C HIS A 45 -3.87 0.12 -6.12
N ARG A 46 -5.15 -0.30 -6.21
CA ARG A 46 -5.70 -1.26 -5.23
C ARG A 46 -5.11 -2.65 -5.39
N ASP A 47 -4.93 -3.10 -6.62
CA ASP A 47 -4.36 -4.42 -6.92
C ASP A 47 -2.90 -4.48 -6.42
N ASP A 48 -2.10 -3.45 -6.70
CA ASP A 48 -0.71 -3.31 -6.24
C ASP A 48 -0.63 -3.28 -4.69
N ARG A 49 -1.52 -2.54 -4.00
CA ARG A 49 -1.58 -2.54 -2.53
C ARG A 49 -1.98 -3.88 -1.94
N ASN A 50 -2.90 -4.61 -2.58
CA ASN A 50 -3.32 -5.93 -2.12
C ASN A 50 -2.18 -6.94 -2.26
N GLU A 51 -1.43 -6.88 -3.37
CA GLU A 51 -0.25 -7.70 -3.58
C GLU A 51 0.84 -7.39 -2.56
N LEU A 52 1.12 -6.11 -2.32
CA LEU A 52 2.10 -5.71 -1.29
C LEU A 52 1.69 -6.23 0.09
N ARG A 53 0.41 -6.13 0.45
CA ARG A 53 -0.11 -6.65 1.72
C ARG A 53 0.10 -8.16 1.86
N LYS A 54 -0.22 -8.93 0.81
CA LYS A 54 0.01 -10.39 0.82
C LYS A 54 1.49 -10.73 1.05
N ARG A 55 2.40 -10.01 0.40
CA ARG A 55 3.85 -10.22 0.57
C ARG A 55 4.33 -9.88 1.98
N ILE A 56 3.80 -8.81 2.57
CA ILE A 56 4.08 -8.47 3.98
C ILE A 56 3.58 -9.60 4.89
N ASP A 57 2.33 -10.03 4.71
CA ASP A 57 1.72 -11.06 5.56
C ASP A 57 2.52 -12.37 5.47
N GLN A 58 2.94 -12.79 4.26
CA GLN A 58 3.81 -13.95 4.07
C GLN A 58 5.18 -13.77 4.75
N ALA A 59 5.81 -12.61 4.62
CA ALA A 59 7.12 -12.37 5.23
C ALA A 59 7.05 -12.36 6.76
N VAL A 60 5.95 -11.86 7.33
CA VAL A 60 5.68 -11.88 8.77
C VAL A 60 5.46 -13.33 9.25
N GLU A 61 4.75 -14.14 8.49
CA GLU A 61 4.56 -15.56 8.80
C GLU A 61 5.90 -16.32 8.78
N ASP A 62 6.71 -16.12 7.75
CA ASP A 62 7.97 -16.84 7.54
C ASP A 62 9.07 -16.41 8.53
N TYR A 63 9.13 -15.12 8.89
CA TYR A 63 10.28 -14.52 9.60
C TYR A 63 9.92 -13.72 10.86
N GLY A 64 8.64 -13.47 11.13
CA GLY A 64 8.19 -12.48 12.11
C GLY A 64 8.79 -12.67 13.51
N VAL A 65 8.77 -13.89 14.04
CA VAL A 65 9.31 -14.20 15.38
C VAL A 65 10.81 -13.90 15.49
N ARG A 66 11.56 -14.03 14.40
CA ARG A 66 13.03 -13.86 14.40
C ARG A 66 13.48 -12.43 14.12
N VAL A 67 12.66 -11.68 13.38
CA VAL A 67 13.10 -10.45 12.72
C VAL A 67 12.38 -9.22 13.30
N LEU A 68 11.13 -9.38 13.74
CA LEU A 68 10.27 -8.28 14.18
C LEU A 68 10.23 -8.12 15.71
N ASP A 69 11.33 -8.45 16.40
CA ASP A 69 11.40 -8.28 17.84
C ASP A 69 11.20 -6.79 18.22
N ASN A 70 10.23 -6.55 19.12
CA ASN A 70 9.71 -5.25 19.53
C ASN A 70 9.08 -4.36 18.43
N VAL A 71 8.66 -4.94 17.31
CA VAL A 71 7.97 -4.20 16.23
C VAL A 71 6.47 -4.50 16.24
N ASP A 72 5.67 -3.51 16.64
CA ASP A 72 4.21 -3.60 16.59
C ASP A 72 3.67 -3.05 15.24
N LEU A 73 3.45 -3.96 14.29
CA LEU A 73 2.91 -3.62 12.97
C LEU A 73 1.47 -3.10 13.01
N SER A 74 0.73 -3.33 14.10
CA SER A 74 -0.67 -2.88 14.22
C SER A 74 -0.78 -1.35 14.30
N ARG A 75 0.28 -0.68 14.77
CA ARG A 75 0.37 0.77 14.88
C ARG A 75 0.60 1.48 13.55
N LEU A 76 1.03 0.74 12.53
CA LEU A 76 1.29 1.27 11.20
C LEU A 76 0.00 1.20 10.39
N SER A 77 -0.62 2.34 10.08
CA SER A 77 -1.89 2.35 9.33
C SER A 77 -1.70 2.19 7.83
N ASP A 78 -0.50 2.46 7.31
CA ASP A 78 -0.22 2.40 5.89
C ASP A 78 0.56 1.13 5.49
N VAL A 79 0.17 0.53 4.36
CA VAL A 79 0.77 -0.70 3.84
C VAL A 79 2.20 -0.44 3.36
N SER A 80 2.47 0.73 2.76
CA SER A 80 3.82 1.08 2.32
C SER A 80 4.74 1.31 3.52
N GLU A 81 4.25 1.95 4.58
CA GLU A 81 4.98 2.08 5.85
C GLU A 81 5.29 0.71 6.48
N ARG A 82 4.31 -0.20 6.55
CA ARG A 82 4.54 -1.59 7.01
C ARG A 82 5.59 -2.31 6.16
N ALA A 83 5.51 -2.22 4.84
CA ALA A 83 6.49 -2.82 3.93
C ALA A 83 7.90 -2.28 4.18
N ARG A 84 8.05 -0.98 4.47
CA ARG A 84 9.35 -0.38 4.79
C ARG A 84 9.93 -0.91 6.10
N VAL A 85 9.11 -0.99 7.14
CA VAL A 85 9.55 -1.49 8.45
C VAL A 85 9.92 -2.97 8.36
N VAL A 86 9.05 -3.80 7.77
CA VAL A 86 9.30 -5.23 7.60
C VAL A 86 10.50 -5.47 6.69
N GLY A 87 10.60 -4.74 5.57
CA GLY A 87 11.70 -4.85 4.62
C GLY A 87 13.05 -4.54 5.26
N LYS A 88 13.16 -3.44 6.02
CA LYS A 88 14.38 -3.10 6.77
C LYS A 88 14.74 -4.17 7.79
N ALA A 89 13.76 -4.62 8.57
CA ALA A 89 14.00 -5.63 9.59
C ALA A 89 14.54 -6.94 8.96
N LEU A 90 13.94 -7.40 7.86
CA LEU A 90 14.39 -8.58 7.11
C LEU A 90 15.82 -8.46 6.58
N MET A 91 16.20 -7.26 6.11
CA MET A 91 17.55 -7.01 5.61
C MET A 91 18.59 -6.94 6.73
N GLU A 92 18.23 -6.40 7.89
CA GLU A 92 19.13 -6.20 9.02
C GLU A 92 19.33 -7.47 9.85
N ARG A 93 18.28 -8.28 10.03
CA ARG A 93 18.25 -9.38 11.01
C ARG A 93 17.98 -10.74 10.38
N GLY A 94 17.64 -10.78 9.10
CA GLY A 94 17.29 -12.00 8.38
C GLY A 94 18.49 -12.70 7.75
N ASN A 95 18.22 -13.85 7.12
CA ASN A 95 19.20 -14.57 6.29
C ASN A 95 19.22 -14.03 4.86
N ALA A 96 20.06 -14.62 3.98
CA ALA A 96 20.17 -14.18 2.59
C ALA A 96 18.83 -14.16 1.82
N ARG A 97 17.91 -15.10 2.11
CA ARG A 97 16.57 -15.12 1.49
C ARG A 97 15.71 -13.97 2.01
N ALA A 98 15.71 -13.74 3.32
CA ALA A 98 15.03 -12.60 3.94
C ALA A 98 15.54 -11.27 3.40
N PHE A 99 16.85 -11.13 3.15
CA PHE A 99 17.42 -9.92 2.56
C PHE A 99 16.82 -9.63 1.16
N VAL A 100 16.73 -10.64 0.30
CA VAL A 100 16.13 -10.49 -1.05
C VAL A 100 14.67 -10.10 -0.95
N ILE A 101 13.89 -10.76 -0.08
CA ILE A 101 12.48 -10.44 0.15
C ILE A 101 12.33 -9.01 0.70
N GLY A 102 13.16 -8.63 1.66
CA GLY A 102 13.16 -7.31 2.26
C GLY A 102 13.46 -6.20 1.25
N ARG A 103 14.43 -6.44 0.36
CA ARG A 103 14.71 -5.53 -0.77
C ARG A 103 13.52 -5.38 -1.70
N GLN A 104 12.87 -6.48 -2.07
CA GLN A 104 11.67 -6.44 -2.92
C GLN A 104 10.51 -5.68 -2.26
N LEU A 105 10.32 -5.83 -0.94
CA LEU A 105 9.32 -5.06 -0.20
C LEU A 105 9.63 -3.56 -0.20
N LEU A 106 10.90 -3.17 -0.10
CA LEU A 106 11.30 -1.77 -0.18
C LEU A 106 11.09 -1.18 -1.56
N GLU A 107 11.41 -1.93 -2.62
CA GLU A 107 11.18 -1.50 -4.01
C GLU A 107 9.69 -1.32 -4.31
N LEU A 108 8.83 -2.19 -3.78
CA LEU A 108 7.37 -2.09 -3.93
C LEU A 108 6.71 -1.04 -3.02
N ALA A 109 7.41 -0.59 -1.98
CA ALA A 109 6.96 0.46 -1.06
C ALA A 109 7.45 1.88 -1.45
N GLY A 110 8.21 1.97 -2.54
CA GLY A 110 8.74 3.18 -3.14
C GLY A 110 7.67 4.01 -3.84
#